data_AF-A0A396IHE1-F1
#
_entry.id   AF-A0A396IHE1-F1
#
_cell.length_a   1.000
_cell.length_b   1.000
_cell.length_c   1.000
_cell.angle_alpha   90.00
_cell.angle_beta   90.00
_cell.angle_gamma   90.00
#
_symmetry.space_group_name_H-M   'P 1'
#
loop_
_entity.id
_entity.type
_entity.pdbx_description
1 polymer ?
#
loop_
_entity_poly.entity_id
_entity_poly.type
_entity_poly.pdbx_seq_one_letter_code
_entity_poly.pdbx_strand_id
1 'polypeptide(L)'
;MLSSEVQNTTIYGAHVVVTDYGEGDRTDFIMSPRAFSKLGRNAVASEKLNKYGVLDVEYRRVSCTFKETISSTRSMSIVKTQVNYFAVAILYVGGTYDVNAVEMWQV
;
A
#
# COMPACT_ATOMS: atom_id res chain seq x y z
N MET A 1 5.44 10.20 -2.80
CA MET A 1 4.61 9.48 -3.78
C MET A 1 3.94 8.34 -3.01
N LEU A 2 2.79 7.81 -3.40
CA LEU A 2 2.15 6.67 -2.71
C LEU A 2 1.75 5.71 -3.83
N SER A 3 2.67 4.83 -4.22
CA SER A 3 2.42 3.86 -5.29
C SER A 3 1.55 2.73 -4.76
N SER A 4 0.26 2.98 -4.59
CA SER A 4 -0.64 1.97 -4.06
C SER A 4 -0.92 0.87 -5.08
N GLU A 5 -0.66 -0.37 -4.68
CA GLU A 5 -1.08 -1.57 -5.41
C GLU A 5 -2.50 -1.94 -4.98
N VAL A 6 -3.40 -2.15 -5.96
CA VAL A 6 -4.84 -2.33 -5.71
C VAL A 6 -5.17 -3.82 -5.56
N GLN A 7 -5.73 -4.19 -4.42
CA GLN A 7 -6.18 -5.56 -4.13
C GLN A 7 -7.70 -5.67 -4.24
N ASN A 8 -8.19 -5.95 -5.46
CA ASN A 8 -9.58 -6.23 -5.82
C ASN A 8 -10.59 -5.07 -5.56
N THR A 9 -11.57 -4.89 -6.45
CA THR A 9 -12.53 -3.77 -6.36
C THR A 9 -13.91 -4.35 -6.00
N THR A 10 -14.35 -4.20 -4.75
CA THR A 10 -15.78 -4.32 -4.43
C THR A 10 -16.49 -3.03 -4.83
N ILE A 11 -17.78 -3.13 -5.12
CA ILE A 11 -18.73 -2.08 -5.50
C ILE A 11 -18.77 -0.81 -4.60
N TYR A 12 -17.91 -0.68 -3.57
CA TYR A 12 -17.91 0.36 -2.54
C TYR A 12 -16.61 1.17 -2.40
N GLY A 13 -15.61 0.97 -3.26
CA GLY A 13 -14.36 1.75 -3.20
C GLY A 13 -13.16 1.02 -3.79
N ALA A 14 -11.98 1.64 -3.67
CA ALA A 14 -10.71 1.03 -4.08
C ALA A 14 -9.87 0.66 -2.85
N HIS A 15 -9.47 -0.60 -2.74
CA HIS A 15 -8.45 -1.00 -1.77
C HIS A 15 -7.07 -0.60 -2.29
N VAL A 16 -6.30 0.08 -1.44
CA VAL A 16 -4.98 0.62 -1.76
C VAL A 16 -4.00 0.30 -0.64
N VAL A 17 -2.76 0.00 -0.99
CA VAL A 17 -1.66 -0.20 -0.03
C VAL A 17 -0.78 1.05 0.02
N VAL A 18 -0.33 1.45 1.20
CA VAL A 18 0.61 2.56 1.40
C VAL A 18 2.02 2.05 1.11
N THR A 19 2.75 2.67 0.18
CA THR A 19 4.08 2.21 -0.24
C THR A 19 5.17 3.28 -0.25
N ASP A 20 4.83 4.55 -0.05
CA ASP A 20 5.76 5.66 -0.10
C ASP A 20 5.17 6.89 0.66
N TYR A 21 5.90 7.99 0.79
CA TYR A 21 5.48 9.19 1.51
C TYR A 21 5.36 10.38 0.54
N GLY A 22 4.30 11.19 0.66
CA GLY A 22 4.13 12.44 -0.07
C GLY A 22 3.90 13.61 0.88
N GLU A 23 4.58 14.73 0.63
CA GLU A 23 4.36 15.97 1.37
C GLU A 23 3.14 16.71 0.80
N GLY A 24 2.28 17.21 1.67
CA GLY A 24 1.04 17.89 1.33
C GLY A 24 0.46 18.59 2.55
N ASP A 25 -0.53 19.45 2.33
CA ASP A 25 -1.01 20.36 3.36
C ASP A 25 -1.88 19.66 4.41
N ARG A 26 -2.41 18.45 4.12
CA ARG A 26 -3.30 17.65 4.99
C ARG A 26 -3.22 16.12 4.72
N THR A 27 -4.36 15.40 4.77
CA THR A 27 -4.51 13.96 4.55
C THR A 27 -4.66 13.63 3.05
N ASP A 28 -3.70 14.06 2.25
CA ASP A 28 -3.79 13.90 0.80
C ASP A 28 -3.27 12.52 0.36
N PHE A 29 -4.07 11.80 -0.43
CA PHE A 29 -3.64 10.55 -1.05
C PHE A 29 -3.12 10.80 -2.46
N ILE A 30 -1.80 10.70 -2.63
CA ILE A 30 -1.17 10.73 -3.96
C ILE A 30 -1.21 9.33 -4.57
N MET A 31 -2.33 8.99 -5.22
CA MET A 31 -2.55 7.66 -5.79
C MET A 31 -1.78 7.44 -7.11
N SER A 32 -1.45 6.18 -7.39
CA SER A 32 -1.05 5.78 -8.74
C SER A 32 -2.21 6.00 -9.74
N PRO A 33 -1.95 6.28 -11.03
CA PRO A 33 -3.01 6.46 -12.02
C PRO A 33 -3.97 5.27 -12.09
N ARG A 34 -3.45 4.06 -11.84
CA ARG A 34 -4.24 2.82 -11.78
C ARG A 34 -5.18 2.81 -10.57
N ALA A 35 -4.73 3.21 -9.39
CA ALA A 35 -5.55 3.29 -8.20
C ALA A 35 -6.60 4.40 -8.29
N PHE A 36 -6.22 5.57 -8.80
CA PHE A 36 -7.15 6.69 -9.02
C PHE A 36 -8.28 6.31 -9.99
N SER A 37 -7.93 5.64 -11.11
CA SER A 37 -8.92 5.14 -12.09
C SER A 37 -9.93 4.17 -11.48
N LYS A 38 -9.57 3.42 -10.45
CA LYS A 38 -10.43 2.42 -9.79
C LYS A 38 -11.53 3.03 -8.92
N LEU A 39 -11.47 4.33 -8.64
CA LEU A 39 -12.57 5.07 -8.01
C LEU A 39 -13.73 5.31 -8.98
N GLY A 40 -13.49 5.20 -10.29
CA GLY A 40 -14.53 5.28 -11.31
C GLY A 40 -15.42 4.04 -11.33
N ARG A 41 -16.74 4.25 -11.32
CA ARG A 41 -17.74 3.16 -11.41
C ARG A 41 -17.71 2.38 -12.73
N ASN A 42 -17.15 2.98 -13.78
CA ASN A 42 -16.99 2.41 -15.11
C ASN A 42 -15.89 3.17 -15.88
N ALA A 43 -15.48 2.67 -17.05
CA ALA A 43 -14.38 3.23 -17.83
C ALA A 43 -14.56 4.73 -18.17
N VAL A 44 -15.78 5.15 -18.52
CA VAL A 44 -16.08 6.56 -18.84
C VAL A 44 -15.94 7.43 -17.60
N ALA A 45 -16.42 6.97 -16.44
CA ALA A 45 -16.25 7.68 -15.18
C ALA A 45 -14.77 7.76 -14.78
N SER A 46 -14.00 6.68 -14.93
CA SER A 46 -12.56 6.67 -14.68
C SER A 46 -11.82 7.67 -15.57
N GLU A 47 -12.15 7.75 -16.86
CA GLU A 47 -11.55 8.72 -17.79
C GLU A 47 -11.86 10.16 -17.37
N LYS A 48 -13.11 10.44 -16.99
CA LYS A 48 -13.51 11.75 -16.48
C LYS A 48 -12.77 12.12 -15.19
N LEU A 49 -12.65 11.17 -14.25
CA LEU A 49 -11.91 11.36 -13.01
C LEU A 49 -10.44 11.69 -13.30
N ASN A 50 -9.77 10.89 -14.14
CA ASN A 50 -8.36 11.10 -14.48
C ASN A 50 -8.09 12.50 -15.06
N LYS A 51 -9.05 13.05 -15.82
CA LYS A 51 -8.97 14.43 -16.34
C LYS A 51 -9.19 15.50 -15.26
N TYR A 52 -9.98 15.18 -14.24
CA TYR A 52 -10.26 16.08 -13.11
C TYR A 52 -9.07 16.17 -12.14
N GLY A 53 -8.35 15.06 -11.94
CA GLY A 53 -7.04 15.02 -11.28
C GLY A 53 -7.06 15.02 -9.74
N VAL A 54 -7.92 15.81 -9.11
CA VAL A 54 -8.01 15.93 -7.64
C VAL A 54 -9.44 15.71 -7.18
N LEU A 55 -9.65 14.96 -6.11
CA LEU A 55 -10.99 14.66 -5.62
C LEU A 55 -10.99 14.49 -4.09
N ASP A 56 -12.07 14.92 -3.44
CA ASP A 56 -12.28 14.67 -2.01
C ASP A 56 -12.81 13.24 -1.80
N VAL A 57 -12.05 12.42 -1.08
CA VAL A 57 -12.40 11.02 -0.80
C VAL A 57 -12.70 10.79 0.67
N GLU A 58 -13.67 9.91 0.92
CA GLU A 58 -13.76 9.24 2.21
C GLU A 58 -12.85 8.00 2.21
N TYR A 59 -12.20 7.75 3.34
CA TYR A 59 -11.32 6.60 3.48
C TYR A 59 -11.46 5.97 4.86
N ARG A 60 -11.15 4.67 4.92
CA ARG A 60 -11.07 3.90 6.15
C ARG A 60 -9.93 2.90 6.03
N ARG A 61 -9.11 2.78 7.07
CA ARG A 61 -8.09 1.74 7.16
C ARG A 61 -8.76 0.37 7.32
N VAL A 62 -8.35 -0.59 6.50
CA VAL A 62 -8.89 -1.97 6.49
C VAL A 62 -7.75 -2.98 6.60
N SER A 63 -8.07 -4.21 6.99
CA SER A 63 -7.09 -5.30 7.05
C SER A 63 -6.57 -5.65 5.66
N CYS A 64 -5.25 -5.69 5.49
CA CYS A 64 -4.60 -6.18 4.28
C CYS A 64 -4.63 -7.71 4.24
N THR A 65 -4.95 -8.27 3.08
CA THR A 65 -4.85 -9.71 2.80
C THR A 65 -4.08 -9.89 1.51
N PHE A 66 -2.83 -10.35 1.61
CA PHE A 66 -2.01 -10.72 0.47
C PHE A 66 -2.28 -12.18 0.11
N LYS A 67 -2.35 -12.54 -1.18
CA LYS A 67 -2.70 -13.91 -1.59
C LYS A 67 -1.65 -14.92 -1.10
N GLU A 68 -2.13 -16.12 -0.72
CA GLU A 68 -1.45 -17.21 0.00
C GLU A 68 -0.15 -17.77 -0.60
N THR A 69 0.34 -17.28 -1.74
CA THR A 69 1.58 -17.76 -2.36
C THR A 69 2.85 -17.19 -1.72
N ILE A 70 2.72 -16.30 -0.74
CA ILE A 70 3.85 -15.70 -0.03
C ILE A 70 4.08 -16.50 1.25
N SER A 71 4.84 -17.59 1.14
CA SER A 71 5.51 -18.22 2.28
C SER A 71 6.15 -17.12 3.15
N SER A 72 6.15 -17.26 4.47
CA SER A 72 6.76 -16.34 5.45
C SER A 72 8.21 -15.94 5.12
N THR A 73 8.87 -16.66 4.22
CA THR A 73 10.20 -16.37 3.68
C THR A 73 10.24 -15.23 2.65
N ARG A 74 9.12 -14.77 2.09
CA ARG A 74 9.04 -13.62 1.16
C ARG A 74 8.45 -12.35 1.79
N SER A 75 7.98 -12.40 3.04
CA SER A 75 7.57 -11.20 3.79
C SER A 75 8.76 -10.41 4.32
N MET A 76 9.98 -10.77 3.92
CA MET A 76 11.19 -10.14 4.40
C MET A 76 12.18 -10.02 3.25
N SER A 77 12.76 -8.84 3.06
CA SER A 77 13.79 -8.58 2.05
C SER A 77 15.00 -7.96 2.73
N ILE A 78 16.16 -8.59 2.55
CA ILE A 78 17.43 -8.08 3.05
C ILE A 78 17.77 -6.84 2.24
N VAL A 79 17.93 -5.72 2.93
CA VAL A 79 18.28 -4.44 2.30
C VAL A 79 19.80 -4.30 2.25
N LYS A 80 20.49 -4.65 3.34
CA LYS A 80 21.95 -4.58 3.43
C LYS A 80 22.48 -5.48 4.55
N THR A 81 23.57 -6.19 4.24
CA THR A 81 24.35 -6.96 5.22
C THR A 81 25.81 -6.55 5.12
N GLN A 82 26.38 -6.08 6.22
CA GLN A 82 27.79 -5.72 6.36
C GLN A 82 28.28 -6.24 7.74
N VAL A 83 29.58 -6.36 7.94
CA VAL A 83 30.15 -6.62 9.27
C VAL A 83 29.56 -5.63 10.29
N ASN A 84 28.93 -6.15 11.34
CA ASN A 84 28.24 -5.40 12.40
C ASN A 84 27.05 -4.53 11.97
N TYR A 85 26.48 -4.75 10.78
CA TYR A 85 25.28 -4.04 10.33
C TYR A 85 24.34 -4.95 9.57
N PHE A 86 23.09 -4.99 10.02
CA PHE A 86 22.02 -5.75 9.41
C PHE A 86 20.81 -4.84 9.25
N ALA A 87 20.29 -4.77 8.02
CA ALA A 87 19.07 -4.03 7.71
C ALA A 87 18.13 -4.88 6.87
N VAL A 88 16.86 -4.86 7.24
CA VAL A 88 15.83 -5.70 6.64
C VAL A 88 14.53 -4.91 6.47
N ALA A 89 13.84 -5.15 5.36
CA ALA A 89 12.51 -4.64 5.11
C ALA A 89 11.50 -5.77 5.30
N ILE A 90 10.50 -5.54 6.15
CA ILE A 90 9.39 -6.48 6.34
C ILE A 90 8.27 -6.05 5.36
N LEU A 91 7.96 -6.91 4.42
CA LEU A 91 7.01 -6.67 3.33
C LEU A 91 5.81 -7.61 3.46
N TYR A 92 4.69 -7.25 2.84
CA TYR A 92 3.49 -8.10 2.79
C TYR A 92 2.95 -8.51 4.17
N VAL A 93 3.09 -7.65 5.17
CA VAL A 93 2.51 -7.87 6.50
C VAL A 93 0.98 -7.75 6.41
N GLY A 94 0.30 -8.88 6.54
CA GLY A 94 -1.16 -8.91 6.62
C GLY A 94 -1.68 -8.28 7.91
N GLY A 95 -2.98 -7.98 7.94
CA GLY A 95 -3.62 -7.38 9.12
C GLY A 95 -3.90 -5.89 8.94
N THR A 96 -4.38 -5.25 10.01
CA THR A 96 -4.82 -3.85 9.98
C THR A 96 -3.76 -2.89 10.53
N TYR A 97 -2.89 -3.36 11.42
CA TYR A 97 -2.01 -2.54 12.23
C TYR A 97 -0.56 -2.60 11.74
N ASP A 98 0.21 -1.57 12.10
CA ASP A 98 1.63 -1.47 11.79
C ASP A 98 2.47 -2.40 12.67
N VAL A 99 3.65 -2.80 12.18
CA VAL A 99 4.64 -3.55 12.97
C VAL A 99 5.23 -2.61 14.02
N ASN A 100 5.05 -2.92 15.30
CA ASN A 100 5.51 -2.09 16.41
C ASN A 100 6.84 -2.56 17.01
N ALA A 101 7.23 -3.81 16.81
CA ALA A 101 8.46 -4.39 17.33
C ALA A 101 8.98 -5.50 16.40
N VAL A 102 10.31 -5.63 16.34
CA VAL A 102 11.03 -6.71 15.66
C VAL A 102 12.14 -7.18 16.59
N GLU A 103 12.16 -8.47 16.87
CA GLU A 103 13.15 -9.09 17.75
C GLU A 103 14.04 -10.05 16.96
N MET A 104 15.32 -10.12 17.33
CA MET A 104 16.30 -11.01 16.72
C MET A 104 17.04 -11.79 17.80
N TRP A 105 17.27 -13.07 17.55
CA TRP A 105 18.00 -13.97 18.45
C TRP A 105 19.03 -14.80 17.66
N GLN A 106 20.19 -15.06 18.26
CA GLN A 106 21.23 -15.94 17.72
C GLN A 106 21.61 -16.97 18.78
N VAL A 107 21.73 -18.24 18.37
CA VAL A 107 22.14 -19.37 19.21
C VAL A 107 23.63 -19.61 19.10
#